data_AF-A0A353ZYW2-F1
#
_entry.id   AF-A0A353ZYW2-F1
#
_cell.length_a   1.000
_cell.length_b   1.000
_cell.length_c   1.000
_cell.angle_alpha   90.00
_cell.angle_beta   90.00
_cell.angle_gamma   90.00
#
_symmetry.space_group_name_H-M   'P 1'
#
loop_
_entity.id
_entity.type
_entity.pdbx_description
1 polymer ?
#
loop_
_entity_poly.entity_id
_entity_poly.type
_entity_poly.pdbx_seq_one_letter_code
_entity_poly.pdbx_strand_id
1 'polypeptide(L)'
;DILRVKGATGYIDTNYIGKARAALNALKKYDFVYVHVEAPDEAGHNGDLKAKMQAIEDFDQKVVGTILDGIRRFRDFSILLMPDHFTPISVRTHTSEPVPFVIYRSKGLSGKPKAKARAYSESICRMKNILVFDKGYKLMDYFVGGKQAVISQC
;
A
#
# COMPACT_ATOMS: atom_id res chain seq x y z
N ASP A 1 -1.42 -3.20 -19.35
CA ASP A 1 -2.21 -2.05 -19.82
C ASP A 1 -2.14 -0.90 -18.83
N ILE A 2 -2.22 0.35 -19.32
CA ILE A 2 -2.30 1.55 -18.49
C ILE A 2 -3.75 2.03 -18.48
N LEU A 3 -4.36 2.08 -17.30
CA LEU A 3 -5.75 2.51 -17.14
C LEU A 3 -5.81 4.02 -16.96
N ARG A 4 -6.46 4.72 -17.90
CA ARG A 4 -6.69 6.17 -17.78
C ARG A 4 -7.89 6.44 -16.89
N VAL A 5 -7.64 7.07 -15.73
CA VAL A 5 -8.69 7.46 -14.77
C VAL A 5 -8.92 8.96 -14.90
N LYS A 6 -10.15 9.35 -15.26
CA LYS A 6 -10.54 10.78 -15.33
C LYS A 6 -10.33 11.44 -13.97
N GLY A 7 -9.60 12.56 -13.96
CA GLY A 7 -9.29 13.32 -12.75
C GLY A 7 -8.15 12.75 -11.90
N ALA A 8 -7.37 11.79 -12.40
CA ALA A 8 -6.13 11.39 -11.74
C ALA A 8 -5.03 12.43 -12.01
N THR A 9 -4.90 13.43 -11.13
CA THR A 9 -4.00 14.59 -11.29
C THR A 9 -2.60 14.37 -10.71
N GLY A 10 -2.47 13.48 -9.73
CA GLY A 10 -1.23 13.29 -8.95
C GLY A 10 -1.17 14.14 -7.67
N TYR A 11 -1.99 15.19 -7.57
CA TYR A 11 -2.02 16.08 -6.40
C TYR A 11 -3.15 15.73 -5.43
N ILE A 12 -3.32 16.55 -4.40
CA ILE A 12 -4.34 16.37 -3.36
C ILE A 12 -5.77 16.25 -3.91
N ASP A 13 -6.04 16.85 -5.07
CA ASP A 13 -7.33 16.83 -5.77
C ASP A 13 -7.51 15.60 -6.69
N THR A 14 -6.57 14.65 -6.69
CA THR A 14 -6.63 13.45 -7.53
C THR A 14 -7.88 12.62 -7.25
N ASN A 15 -8.39 11.94 -8.27
CA ASN A 15 -9.55 11.06 -8.14
C ASN A 15 -9.20 9.71 -7.48
N TYR A 16 -9.01 9.72 -6.16
CA TYR A 16 -8.69 8.53 -5.34
C TYR A 16 -9.68 7.38 -5.56
N ILE A 17 -10.99 7.66 -5.41
CA ILE A 17 -12.05 6.64 -5.57
C ILE A 17 -12.07 6.10 -7.00
N GLY A 18 -11.85 6.96 -8.00
CA GLY A 18 -11.75 6.57 -9.40
C GLY A 18 -10.63 5.57 -9.66
N LYS A 19 -9.45 5.80 -9.06
CA LYS A 19 -8.31 4.86 -9.15
C LYS A 19 -8.68 3.49 -8.55
N ALA A 20 -9.26 3.47 -7.35
CA ALA A 20 -9.70 2.24 -6.70
C ALA A 20 -10.78 1.47 -7.51
N ARG A 21 -11.78 2.18 -8.02
CA ARG A 21 -12.84 1.58 -8.86
C ARG A 21 -12.30 1.04 -10.17
N ALA A 22 -11.37 1.75 -10.81
CA ALA A 22 -10.70 1.28 -12.02
C ALA A 22 -9.91 -0.01 -11.74
N ALA A 23 -9.20 -0.08 -10.61
CA ALA A 23 -8.46 -1.26 -10.21
C ALA A 23 -9.37 -2.48 -10.00
N LEU A 24 -10.46 -2.33 -9.25
CA LEU A 24 -11.44 -3.39 -9.02
C LEU A 24 -12.12 -3.87 -10.31
N ASN A 25 -12.39 -2.96 -11.25
CA ASN A 25 -12.92 -3.33 -12.56
C ASN A 25 -11.89 -4.06 -13.42
N ALA A 26 -10.62 -3.65 -13.35
CA ALA A 26 -9.53 -4.29 -14.06
C ALA A 26 -9.28 -5.73 -13.58
N LEU A 27 -9.40 -5.98 -12.27
CA LEU A 27 -9.27 -7.33 -11.70
C LEU A 27 -10.32 -8.34 -12.21
N LYS A 28 -11.36 -7.90 -12.94
CA LYS A 28 -12.27 -8.81 -13.66
C LYS A 28 -11.64 -9.42 -14.92
N LYS A 29 -10.53 -8.86 -15.41
CA LYS A 29 -9.86 -9.20 -16.67
C LYS A 29 -8.36 -9.49 -16.50
N TYR A 30 -7.71 -8.92 -15.49
CA TYR A 30 -6.30 -9.12 -15.20
C TYR A 30 -6.10 -9.79 -13.85
N ASP A 31 -5.04 -10.59 -13.73
CA ASP A 31 -4.67 -11.27 -12.48
C ASP A 31 -3.90 -10.37 -11.50
N PHE A 32 -3.32 -9.27 -12.00
CA PHE A 32 -2.53 -8.33 -11.23
C PHE A 32 -2.86 -6.89 -11.60
N VAL A 33 -3.01 -6.04 -10.59
CA VAL A 33 -3.21 -4.60 -10.74
C VAL A 33 -2.35 -3.86 -9.74
N TYR A 34 -1.63 -2.85 -10.22
CA TYR A 34 -0.87 -1.90 -9.41
C TYR A 34 -1.59 -0.55 -9.37
N VAL A 35 -1.73 0.03 -8.18
CA VAL A 35 -2.41 1.31 -7.96
C VAL A 35 -1.43 2.28 -7.31
N HIS A 36 -1.15 3.40 -7.98
CA HIS A 36 -0.24 4.42 -7.49
C HIS A 36 -0.97 5.71 -7.07
N VAL A 37 -0.54 6.32 -5.97
CA VAL A 37 -1.03 7.60 -5.46
C VAL A 37 0.15 8.47 -5.03
N GLU A 38 0.38 9.51 -5.82
CA GLU A 38 1.51 10.45 -5.70
C GLU A 38 1.30 11.52 -4.61
N ALA A 39 0.06 11.89 -4.32
CA ALA A 39 -0.26 13.07 -3.51
C ALA A 39 0.45 13.16 -2.12
N PRO A 40 0.68 12.06 -1.37
CA PRO A 40 1.44 12.11 -0.12
C PRO A 40 2.90 12.54 -0.30
N ASP A 41 3.51 12.20 -1.44
CA ASP A 41 4.89 12.53 -1.76
C ASP A 41 5.04 14.01 -2.12
N GLU A 42 4.19 14.49 -3.02
CA GLU A 42 4.11 15.91 -3.41
C GLU A 42 3.89 16.83 -2.20
N ALA A 43 3.04 16.43 -1.26
CA ALA A 43 2.86 17.17 -0.01
C ALA A 43 4.13 17.15 0.86
N GLY A 44 4.87 16.04 0.85
CA GLY A 44 6.19 15.89 1.45
C GLY A 44 7.22 16.89 0.89
N HIS A 45 7.35 16.95 -0.43
CA HIS A 45 8.23 17.88 -1.14
C HIS A 45 7.89 19.35 -0.85
N ASN A 46 6.61 19.68 -0.76
CA ASN A 46 6.17 21.03 -0.43
C ASN A 46 6.35 21.39 1.06
N GLY A 47 6.65 20.41 1.91
CA GLY A 47 6.73 20.60 3.36
C GLY A 47 5.37 20.94 3.98
N ASP A 48 4.27 20.58 3.32
CA ASP A 48 2.91 20.86 3.78
C ASP A 48 2.40 19.70 4.63
N LEU A 49 2.50 19.85 5.94
CA LEU A 49 2.05 18.84 6.90
C LEU A 49 0.55 18.55 6.78
N LYS A 50 -0.28 19.58 6.58
CA LYS A 50 -1.74 19.40 6.53
C LYS A 50 -2.14 18.66 5.27
N ALA A 51 -1.58 19.04 4.11
CA ALA A 51 -1.83 18.34 2.87
C ALA A 51 -1.33 16.89 2.93
N LYS A 52 -0.19 16.62 3.58
CA LYS A 52 0.33 15.26 3.70
C LYS A 52 -0.56 14.38 4.56
N MET A 53 -1.04 14.89 5.70
CA MET A 53 -2.01 14.18 6.54
C MET A 53 -3.29 13.89 5.77
N GLN A 54 -3.85 14.91 5.10
CA GLN A 54 -5.06 14.75 4.29
C GLN A 54 -4.88 13.71 3.17
N ALA A 55 -3.74 13.72 2.47
CA ALA A 55 -3.46 12.77 1.39
C ALA A 55 -3.39 11.32 1.91
N ILE A 56 -2.83 11.10 3.09
CA ILE A 56 -2.77 9.78 3.74
C ILE A 56 -4.17 9.31 4.16
N GLU A 57 -4.95 10.18 4.80
CA GLU A 57 -6.34 9.87 5.22
C GLU A 57 -7.24 9.60 4.00
N ASP A 58 -7.11 10.39 2.94
CA ASP A 58 -7.81 10.18 1.68
C ASP A 58 -7.37 8.89 0.99
N PHE A 59 -6.08 8.57 1.00
CA PHE A 59 -5.60 7.30 0.49
C PHE A 59 -6.20 6.12 1.26
N ASP A 60 -6.15 6.15 2.59
CA ASP A 60 -6.70 5.10 3.45
C ASP A 60 -8.22 4.93 3.22
N GLN A 61 -9.00 5.99 3.34
CA GLN A 61 -10.45 5.90 3.21
C GLN A 61 -10.89 5.63 1.77
N LYS A 62 -10.39 6.42 0.81
CA LYS A 62 -10.94 6.46 -0.55
C LYS A 62 -10.31 5.40 -1.46
N VAL A 63 -9.05 5.01 -1.23
CA VAL A 63 -8.39 3.94 -2.01
C VAL A 63 -8.44 2.61 -1.27
N VAL A 64 -7.82 2.52 -0.10
CA VAL A 64 -7.70 1.26 0.64
C VAL A 64 -9.07 0.75 1.05
N GLY A 65 -9.90 1.59 1.67
CA GLY A 65 -11.28 1.25 2.05
C GLY A 65 -12.11 0.77 0.87
N THR A 66 -12.13 1.54 -0.23
CA THR A 66 -12.85 1.15 -1.45
C THR A 66 -12.37 -0.19 -2.01
N ILE A 67 -11.05 -0.44 -2.04
CA ILE A 67 -10.50 -1.72 -2.50
C ILE A 67 -10.93 -2.84 -1.55
N LEU A 68 -10.79 -2.68 -0.23
CA LEU A 68 -11.15 -3.72 0.74
C LEU A 68 -12.64 -4.07 0.71
N ASP A 69 -13.51 -3.09 0.50
CA ASP A 69 -14.95 -3.35 0.34
C ASP A 69 -15.26 -4.05 -0.98
N GLY A 70 -14.61 -3.61 -2.06
CA GLY A 70 -14.87 -4.12 -3.40
C GLY A 70 -14.24 -5.49 -3.69
N ILE A 71 -13.07 -5.79 -3.13
CA ILE A 71 -12.25 -6.96 -3.44
C ILE A 71 -12.89 -8.26 -2.91
N ARG A 72 -13.74 -8.17 -1.89
CA ARG A 72 -14.45 -9.31 -1.28
C ARG A 72 -15.33 -10.09 -2.26
N ARG A 73 -15.67 -9.50 -3.43
CA ARG A 73 -16.39 -10.20 -4.50
C ARG A 73 -15.54 -11.26 -5.23
N PHE A 74 -14.22 -11.18 -5.11
CA PHE A 74 -13.30 -12.16 -5.68
C PHE A 74 -13.02 -13.26 -4.65
N ARG A 75 -13.04 -14.51 -5.09
CA ARG A 75 -12.87 -15.68 -4.20
C ARG A 75 -11.49 -15.69 -3.55
N ASP A 76 -10.46 -15.48 -4.35
CA ASP A 76 -9.06 -15.54 -3.95
C ASP A 76 -8.37 -14.23 -4.31
N PHE A 77 -7.78 -13.56 -3.33
CA PHE A 77 -7.05 -12.31 -3.57
C PHE A 77 -5.89 -12.14 -2.57
N SER A 78 -4.90 -11.36 -3.00
CA SER A 78 -3.81 -10.87 -2.16
C SER A 78 -3.63 -9.38 -2.39
N ILE A 79 -3.36 -8.63 -1.33
CA ILE A 79 -3.10 -7.19 -1.34
C ILE A 79 -1.73 -6.97 -0.72
N LEU A 80 -0.89 -6.22 -1.41
CA LEU A 80 0.36 -5.65 -0.88
C LEU A 80 0.18 -4.13 -0.84
N LEU A 81 0.42 -3.53 0.33
CA LEU A 81 0.38 -2.09 0.53
C LEU A 81 1.71 -1.63 1.14
N MET A 82 2.31 -0.62 0.52
CA MET A 82 3.55 0.02 0.94
C MET A 82 3.71 1.37 0.23
N PRO A 83 4.42 2.34 0.84
CA PRO A 83 5.06 3.39 0.07
C PRO A 83 6.29 2.84 -0.65
N ASP A 84 6.76 3.53 -1.66
CA ASP A 84 7.99 3.24 -2.41
C ASP A 84 9.24 3.89 -1.80
N HIS A 85 9.09 5.08 -1.19
CA HIS A 85 10.15 5.75 -0.42
C HIS A 85 9.62 6.66 0.69
N PHE A 86 10.53 7.24 1.46
CA PHE A 86 10.25 8.31 2.41
C PHE A 86 10.49 9.68 1.79
N THR A 87 9.59 10.62 2.10
CA THR A 87 9.77 12.05 1.80
C THR A 87 9.38 12.87 3.02
N PRO A 88 10.24 12.93 4.06
CA PRO A 88 9.91 13.59 5.33
C PRO A 88 9.63 15.08 5.14
N ILE A 89 8.62 15.62 5.82
CA ILE A 89 8.22 17.04 5.72
C ILE A 89 9.36 18.01 6.06
N SER A 90 10.21 17.63 7.01
CA SER A 90 11.38 18.42 7.43
C SER A 90 12.51 18.41 6.40
N VAL A 91 12.59 17.37 5.57
CA VAL A 91 13.67 17.15 4.60
C VAL A 91 13.25 17.60 3.21
N ARG A 92 11.96 17.48 2.86
CA ARG A 92 11.36 17.91 1.59
C ARG A 92 11.97 17.26 0.34
N THR A 93 12.68 16.16 0.54
CA THR A 93 13.23 15.31 -0.51
C THR A 93 13.27 13.87 -0.03
N HIS A 94 13.57 12.97 -0.94
CA HIS A 94 13.58 11.54 -0.66
C HIS A 94 14.70 11.19 0.32
N THR A 95 14.39 10.24 1.20
CA THR A 95 15.35 9.66 2.13
C THR A 95 15.33 8.13 2.02
N SER A 96 16.41 7.47 2.43
CA SER A 96 16.69 6.06 2.12
C SER A 96 16.32 5.07 3.22
N GLU A 97 15.49 5.47 4.18
CA GLU A 97 15.04 4.60 5.27
C GLU A 97 14.16 3.44 4.74
N PRO A 98 14.18 2.28 5.42
CA PRO A 98 13.35 1.14 5.03
C PRO A 98 11.86 1.43 5.24
N VAL A 99 11.07 1.23 4.19
CA VAL A 99 9.61 1.43 4.21
C VAL A 99 8.86 0.24 4.82
N PRO A 100 7.79 0.48 5.61
CA PRO A 100 6.94 -0.60 6.07
C PRO A 100 6.07 -1.13 4.92
N PHE A 101 5.70 -2.41 4.97
CA PHE A 101 4.71 -2.97 4.06
C PHE A 101 3.76 -3.91 4.81
N VAL A 102 2.59 -4.15 4.24
CA VAL A 102 1.64 -5.15 4.73
C VAL A 102 1.15 -6.02 3.58
N ILE A 103 1.08 -7.32 3.84
CA ILE A 103 0.47 -8.29 2.92
C ILE A 103 -0.77 -8.87 3.57
N TYR A 104 -1.89 -8.78 2.86
CA TYR A 104 -3.17 -9.36 3.26
C TYR A 104 -3.61 -10.36 2.20
N ARG A 105 -3.86 -11.61 2.59
CA ARG A 105 -4.29 -12.69 1.68
C ARG A 105 -5.61 -13.27 2.14
N SER A 106 -6.54 -13.52 1.22
CA SER A 106 -7.82 -14.14 1.58
C SER A 106 -7.67 -15.61 1.99
N LYS A 107 -6.74 -16.34 1.36
CA LYS A 107 -6.37 -17.72 1.75
C LYS A 107 -5.55 -17.72 3.03
N GLY A 108 -5.90 -18.59 3.98
CA GLY A 108 -5.23 -18.73 5.27
C GLY A 108 -5.87 -17.95 6.42
N LEU A 109 -6.94 -17.18 6.16
CA LEU A 109 -7.71 -16.45 7.18
C LEU A 109 -8.73 -17.33 7.95
N SER A 110 -8.60 -18.66 7.91
CA SER A 110 -9.47 -19.55 8.68
C SER A 110 -9.17 -19.44 10.18
N GLY A 111 -9.91 -18.58 10.89
CA GLY A 111 -9.85 -18.41 12.34
C GLY A 111 -9.98 -16.95 12.78
N LYS A 112 -10.20 -16.74 14.09
CA LYS A 112 -10.10 -15.38 14.67
C LYS A 112 -8.67 -14.85 14.48
N PRO A 113 -8.47 -13.55 14.25
CA PRO A 113 -7.14 -12.95 14.21
C PRO A 113 -6.36 -13.38 15.45
N LYS A 114 -5.28 -14.13 15.27
CA LYS A 114 -4.45 -14.61 16.39
C LYS A 114 -3.69 -13.45 17.07
N ALA A 115 -3.56 -12.33 16.37
CA ALA A 115 -2.90 -11.12 16.85
C ALA A 115 -3.92 -9.97 16.98
N LYS A 116 -3.70 -9.10 17.98
CA LYS A 116 -4.42 -7.82 18.08
C LYS A 116 -4.19 -7.01 16.80
N ALA A 117 -5.24 -6.37 16.30
CA ALA A 117 -5.13 -5.39 15.22
C ALA A 117 -4.14 -4.30 15.65
N ARG A 118 -3.23 -3.94 14.73
CA ARG A 118 -2.23 -2.89 14.94
C ARG A 118 -2.42 -1.82 13.89
N ALA A 119 -2.11 -0.57 14.25
CA ALA A 119 -2.04 0.52 13.28
C ALA A 119 -0.86 0.29 12.32
N TYR A 120 -1.03 0.72 11.07
CA TYR A 120 0.03 0.73 10.08
C TYR A 120 0.81 2.05 10.18
N SER A 121 2.09 1.97 10.55
CA SER A 121 3.01 3.11 10.60
C SER A 121 4.47 2.64 10.55
N GLU A 122 5.40 3.59 10.47
CA GLU A 122 6.86 3.39 10.51
C GLU A 122 7.32 2.65 11.76
N SER A 123 6.54 2.68 12.84
CA SER A 123 6.83 1.92 14.06
C SER A 123 6.96 0.41 13.81
N ILE A 124 6.33 -0.10 12.74
CA ILE A 124 6.46 -1.50 12.31
C ILE A 124 7.91 -1.85 12.03
N CYS A 125 8.70 -0.96 11.42
CA CYS A 125 10.10 -1.22 11.08
C CYS A 125 11.01 -1.38 12.32
N ARG A 126 10.52 -1.05 13.52
CA ARG A 126 11.24 -1.21 14.80
C ARG A 126 10.80 -2.45 15.58
N MET A 127 9.83 -3.20 15.07
CA MET A 127 9.32 -4.39 15.73
C MET A 127 10.24 -5.59 15.53
N LYS A 128 10.29 -6.47 16.53
CA LYS A 128 10.93 -7.79 16.42
C LYS A 128 10.03 -8.77 15.68
N ASN A 129 10.63 -9.79 15.06
CA ASN A 129 9.93 -10.88 14.36
C ASN A 129 9.03 -10.40 13.23
N ILE A 130 9.48 -9.39 12.48
CA ILE A 130 8.81 -8.92 11.26
C ILE A 130 9.48 -9.51 10.01
N LEU A 131 8.76 -9.50 8.90
CA LEU A 131 9.34 -9.86 7.62
C LEU A 131 10.13 -8.67 7.06
N VAL A 132 11.42 -8.90 6.77
CA VAL A 132 12.34 -7.90 6.21
C VAL A 132 12.91 -8.42 4.90
N PHE A 133 13.06 -7.54 3.92
CA PHE A 133 13.72 -7.82 2.65
C PHE A 133 14.87 -6.85 2.44
N ASP A 134 16.12 -7.34 2.54
CA ASP A 134 17.31 -6.51 2.25
C ASP A 134 17.39 -6.07 0.78
N LYS A 135 16.77 -6.85 -0.11
CA LYS A 135 16.68 -6.58 -1.54
C LYS A 135 15.21 -6.42 -1.92
N GLY A 136 14.77 -5.18 -2.11
CA GLY A 136 13.35 -4.84 -2.33
C GLY A 136 12.69 -5.62 -3.48
N TYR A 137 13.41 -5.91 -4.57
CA TYR A 137 12.87 -6.66 -5.71
C TYR A 137 12.39 -8.08 -5.34
N LYS A 138 12.92 -8.68 -4.26
CA LYS A 138 12.48 -10.01 -3.78
C LYS A 138 11.09 -9.99 -3.14
N LEU A 139 10.58 -8.82 -2.75
CA LEU A 139 9.25 -8.69 -2.17
C LEU A 139 8.17 -9.11 -3.18
N MET A 140 8.34 -8.76 -4.45
CA MET A 140 7.37 -9.11 -5.48
C MET A 140 7.36 -10.62 -5.77
N ASP A 141 8.54 -11.25 -5.80
CA ASP A 141 8.66 -12.71 -5.91
C ASP A 141 7.95 -13.42 -4.74
N TYR A 142 8.09 -12.88 -3.52
CA TYR A 142 7.39 -13.41 -2.34
C TYR A 142 5.88 -13.17 -2.41
N PHE A 143 5.47 -11.99 -2.90
CA PHE A 143 4.06 -11.61 -2.99
C PHE A 143 3.30 -12.52 -3.96
N VAL A 144 3.84 -12.71 -5.16
CA VAL A 144 3.21 -13.49 -6.25
C VAL A 144 3.51 -14.99 -6.14
N GLY A 145 4.73 -15.37 -5.77
CA GLY A 145 5.23 -16.74 -5.86
C GLY A 145 4.87 -17.66 -4.68
N GLY A 146 4.28 -17.15 -3.60
CA GLY A 146 3.81 -17.96 -2.46
C GLY A 146 4.89 -18.73 -1.69
N LYS A 147 6.18 -18.50 -1.96
CA LYS A 147 7.29 -19.18 -1.26
C LYS A 147 7.39 -18.71 0.19
N GLN A 148 7.83 -19.58 1.10
CA GLN A 148 8.10 -19.21 2.49
C GLN A 148 9.16 -18.12 2.56
N ALA A 149 8.83 -17.05 3.28
CA ALA A 149 9.78 -16.02 3.62
C ALA A 149 10.73 -16.56 4.69
N VAL A 150 12.01 -16.20 4.59
CA VAL A 150 12.94 -16.35 5.70
C VAL A 150 12.55 -15.27 6.72
N ILE A 151 11.96 -15.68 7.84
CA ILE A 151 11.73 -14.79 8.98
C ILE A 151 13.10 -14.46 9.54
N SER A 152 13.57 -13.23 9.33
CA SER A 152 14.76 -12.72 9.98
C SER A 152 14.41 -12.36 11.43
N GLN A 153 15.08 -12.97 12.39
CA GLN A 153 15.16 -12.44 13.75
C GLN A 153 16.19 -11.32 13.73
N CYS A 154 15.72 -10.07 13.70
CA CYS A 154 16.56 -8.92 14.08
C CYS A 154 16.64 -8.84 15.61
#